data_AF-A0A965JNP4-F1
#
_entry.id   AF-A0A965JNP4-F1
#
_cell.length_a   1.000
_cell.length_b   1.000
_cell.length_c   1.000
_cell.angle_alpha   90.00
_cell.angle_beta   90.00
_cell.angle_gamma   90.00
#
_symmetry.space_group_name_H-M   'P 1'
#
loop_
_entity.id
_entity.type
_entity.pdbx_description
1 polymer ?
#
loop_
_entity_poly.entity_id
_entity_poly.type
_entity_poly.pdbx_seq_one_letter_code
_entity_poly.pdbx_strand_id
1 'polypeptide(L)'
;MELARKMDGEIVAFVHTASMNSIASFDPRSLKSKHLLVHHLQDACHLTGYYSAKRHHERYETPLITMQGGWSEGDPCLAAAYHGFKGIEVETVNKIRQWLAGL
;
A
#
# COMPACT_ATOMS: atom_id res chain seq x y z
N MET A 1 -6.33 -3.16 -9.45
CA MET A 1 -5.02 -3.51 -10.05
C MET A 1 -5.05 -3.53 -11.58
N GLU A 2 -6.21 -3.39 -12.21
CA GLU A 2 -6.33 -3.36 -13.67
C GLU A 2 -5.57 -2.19 -14.31
N LEU A 3 -5.64 -0.98 -13.72
CA LEU A 3 -4.86 0.17 -14.17
C LEU A 3 -3.37 -0.13 -14.23
N ALA A 4 -2.84 -0.81 -13.21
CA ALA A 4 -1.42 -1.17 -13.16
C ALA A 4 -1.00 -2.13 -14.29
N ARG A 5 -1.92 -2.99 -14.77
CA ARG A 5 -1.65 -3.84 -15.94
C ARG A 5 -1.76 -3.06 -17.24
N LYS A 6 -2.74 -2.16 -17.35
CA LYS A 6 -2.97 -1.36 -18.57
C LYS A 6 -1.84 -0.36 -18.84
N MET A 7 -1.23 0.17 -17.80
CA MET A 7 -0.17 1.19 -17.87
C MET A 7 1.23 0.60 -17.59
N ASP A 8 1.36 -0.72 -17.63
CA ASP A 8 2.65 -1.39 -17.40
C ASP A 8 3.70 -0.96 -18.42
N GLY A 9 4.83 -0.46 -17.93
CA GLY A 9 5.91 0.08 -18.76
C GLY A 9 5.66 1.49 -19.31
N GLU A 10 4.47 2.06 -19.14
CA GLU A 10 4.20 3.49 -19.42
C GLU A 10 4.48 4.36 -18.19
N ILE A 11 4.26 3.81 -17.00
CA ILE A 11 4.61 4.45 -15.72
C ILE A 11 5.77 3.70 -15.07
N VAL A 12 6.68 4.43 -14.43
CA VAL A 12 7.84 3.86 -13.73
C VAL A 12 7.44 2.99 -12.53
N ALA A 13 6.37 3.37 -11.80
CA ALA A 13 5.92 2.66 -10.61
C ALA A 13 4.44 2.86 -10.25
N PHE A 14 3.87 1.88 -9.55
CA PHE A 14 2.58 1.94 -8.86
C PHE A 14 2.75 1.83 -7.35
N VAL A 15 2.11 2.75 -6.61
CA VAL A 15 2.06 2.72 -5.15
C VAL A 15 0.65 2.33 -4.71
N HIS A 16 0.56 1.26 -3.92
CA HIS A 16 -0.68 0.64 -3.44
C HIS A 16 -0.87 0.98 -1.95
N THR A 17 -1.45 2.15 -1.67
CA THR A 17 -1.76 2.58 -0.30
C THR A 17 -3.07 1.97 0.18
N ALA A 18 -3.09 1.37 1.38
CA ALA A 18 -4.31 0.86 2.03
C ALA A 18 -5.21 0.05 1.06
N SER A 19 -4.61 -0.78 0.21
CA SER A 19 -5.30 -1.40 -0.90
C SER A 19 -6.31 -2.48 -0.48
N MET A 20 -7.33 -2.66 -1.32
CA MET A 20 -8.33 -3.72 -1.20
C MET A 20 -7.69 -5.10 -1.01
N ASN A 21 -8.37 -5.97 -0.26
CA ASN A 21 -7.90 -7.32 0.07
C ASN A 21 -7.50 -8.16 -1.16
N SER A 22 -8.08 -7.88 -2.33
CA SER A 22 -7.72 -8.53 -3.60
C SER A 22 -6.25 -8.34 -3.99
N ILE A 23 -5.54 -7.35 -3.43
CA ILE A 23 -4.10 -7.16 -3.62
C ILE A 23 -3.30 -8.43 -3.27
N ALA A 24 -3.77 -9.22 -2.29
CA ALA A 24 -3.12 -10.46 -1.86
C ALA A 24 -2.86 -11.47 -3.00
N SER A 25 -3.65 -11.40 -4.08
CA SER A 25 -3.57 -12.31 -5.23
C SER A 25 -2.93 -11.69 -6.47
N PHE A 26 -2.71 -10.38 -6.49
CA PHE A 26 -2.11 -9.70 -7.63
C PHE A 26 -0.62 -10.06 -7.74
N ASP A 27 -0.20 -10.74 -8.81
CA ASP A 27 1.22 -11.03 -9.06
C ASP A 27 1.82 -9.97 -10.00
N PRO A 28 2.74 -9.11 -9.51
CA PRO A 28 3.40 -8.10 -10.33
C PRO A 28 4.76 -8.56 -10.89
N ARG A 29 5.24 -9.77 -10.61
CA ARG A 29 6.64 -10.16 -10.92
C ARG A 29 6.97 -10.18 -12.41
N SER A 30 5.97 -10.33 -13.27
CA SER A 30 6.13 -10.29 -14.73
C SER A 30 5.92 -8.89 -15.32
N LEU A 31 5.63 -7.87 -14.51
CA LEU A 31 5.37 -6.50 -14.95
C LEU A 31 6.68 -5.70 -15.02
N LYS A 32 6.72 -4.72 -15.93
CA LYS A 32 7.88 -3.84 -16.13
C LYS A 32 7.91 -2.72 -15.08
N SER A 33 6.76 -2.14 -14.77
CA SER A 33 6.64 -1.10 -13.75
C SER A 33 6.99 -1.64 -12.37
N LYS A 34 7.57 -0.81 -11.51
CA LYS A 34 7.85 -1.19 -10.11
C LYS A 34 6.58 -1.08 -9.26
N HIS A 35 6.49 -1.89 -8.21
CA HIS A 35 5.34 -1.91 -7.32
C HIS A 35 5.79 -1.71 -5.87
N LEU A 36 5.04 -0.89 -5.15
CA LEU A 36 5.22 -0.66 -3.71
C LEU A 36 3.89 -0.84 -3.00
N LEU A 37 3.89 -1.60 -1.91
CA LEU A 37 2.80 -1.65 -0.96
C LEU A 37 3.06 -0.69 0.20
N VAL A 38 2.05 0.06 0.62
CA VAL A 38 2.12 0.91 1.81
C VAL A 38 0.86 0.69 2.63
N HIS A 39 1.02 0.29 3.88
CA HIS A 39 -0.13 -0.14 4.67
C HIS A 39 0.09 0.07 6.16
N HIS A 40 -0.95 0.51 6.87
CA HIS A 40 -0.87 0.68 8.32
C HIS A 40 -1.04 -0.66 9.04
N LEU A 41 -0.16 -0.96 10.00
CA LEU A 41 -0.19 -2.22 10.75
C LEU A 41 -1.54 -2.46 11.45
N GLN A 42 -2.17 -1.37 11.91
CA GLN A 42 -3.42 -1.37 12.65
C GLN A 42 -4.64 -0.94 11.80
N ASP A 43 -4.55 -0.98 10.47
CA ASP A 43 -5.73 -0.75 9.62
C ASP A 43 -6.80 -1.82 9.93
N ALA A 44 -7.89 -1.38 10.57
CA ALA A 44 -9.01 -2.23 10.97
C ALA A 44 -10.13 -2.26 9.91
N CYS A 45 -9.96 -1.61 8.76
CA CYS A 45 -10.93 -1.68 7.69
C CYS A 45 -11.02 -3.10 7.13
N HIS A 46 -12.21 -3.70 7.25
CA HIS A 46 -12.48 -5.07 6.79
C HIS A 46 -12.24 -5.32 5.29
N LEU A 47 -12.26 -4.27 4.45
CA LEU A 47 -12.06 -4.37 3.00
C LEU A 47 -10.59 -4.30 2.56
N THR A 48 -9.73 -3.74 3.42
CA THR A 48 -8.36 -3.36 3.10
C THR A 48 -7.41 -3.76 4.23
N GLY A 49 -7.55 -4.95 4.79
CA GLY A 49 -6.77 -5.32 5.97
C GLY A 49 -5.27 -5.48 5.68
N TYR A 50 -4.42 -5.09 6.64
CA TYR A 50 -2.96 -5.21 6.56
C TYR A 50 -2.47 -6.61 6.15
N TYR A 51 -3.17 -7.64 6.61
CA TYR A 51 -2.89 -9.03 6.26
C TYR A 51 -2.77 -9.27 4.75
N SER A 52 -3.60 -8.61 3.93
CA SER A 52 -3.60 -8.78 2.49
C SER A 52 -2.32 -8.23 1.84
N ALA A 53 -1.83 -7.09 2.31
CA ALA A 53 -0.56 -6.51 1.88
C ALA A 53 0.62 -7.37 2.36
N LYS A 54 0.60 -7.84 3.62
CA LYS A 54 1.62 -8.77 4.16
C LYS A 54 1.69 -10.07 3.36
N ARG A 55 0.54 -10.70 3.08
CA ARG A 55 0.47 -11.92 2.25
C ARG A 55 1.00 -11.69 0.84
N HIS A 56 0.69 -10.55 0.22
CA HIS A 56 1.24 -10.20 -1.08
C HIS A 56 2.77 -10.09 -1.01
N HIS A 57 3.30 -9.35 -0.04
CA HIS A 57 4.74 -9.19 0.17
C HIS A 57 5.44 -10.54 0.35
N GLU A 58 4.93 -11.40 1.23
CA GLU A 58 5.50 -12.73 1.48
C GLU A 58 5.48 -13.64 0.24
N ARG A 59 4.46 -13.51 -0.61
CA ARG A 59 4.28 -14.38 -1.78
C ARG A 59 5.06 -13.92 -3.01
N TYR A 60 5.12 -12.61 -3.23
CA TYR A 60 5.64 -12.02 -4.47
C TYR A 60 6.86 -11.13 -4.27
N GLU A 61 7.34 -10.99 -3.03
CA GLU A 61 8.50 -10.20 -2.64
C GLU A 61 8.40 -8.72 -3.03
N THR A 62 7.18 -8.23 -3.30
CA THR A 62 6.96 -6.82 -3.59
C THR A 62 7.23 -6.01 -2.32
N PRO A 63 8.03 -4.92 -2.39
CA PRO A 63 8.35 -4.10 -1.23
C PRO A 63 7.11 -3.66 -0.46
N LEU A 64 7.17 -3.77 0.87
CA LEU A 64 6.09 -3.35 1.78
C LEU A 64 6.65 -2.38 2.82
N ILE A 65 6.08 -1.18 2.85
CA ILE A 65 6.26 -0.23 3.94
C ILE A 65 5.10 -0.42 4.92
N THR A 66 5.44 -0.94 6.11
CA THR A 66 4.50 -1.05 7.22
C THR A 66 4.53 0.23 8.04
N MET A 67 3.44 0.98 8.01
CA MET A 67 3.27 2.20 8.81
C MET A 67 2.81 1.85 10.23
N GLN A 68 3.29 2.59 11.20
CA GLN A 68 2.94 2.51 12.62
C GLN A 68 2.90 3.93 13.20
N GLY A 69 2.23 4.11 14.34
CA GLY A 69 2.04 5.41 14.98
C GLY A 69 0.70 6.05 14.60
N GLY A 70 0.57 7.36 14.78
CA GLY A 70 -0.68 8.07 14.53
C GLY A 70 -1.80 7.67 15.49
N TRP A 71 -3.04 8.00 15.12
CA TRP A 71 -4.23 7.62 15.89
C TRP A 71 -5.41 7.34 14.97
N SER A 72 -6.47 6.76 15.52
CA SER A 72 -7.67 6.39 14.78
C SER A 72 -8.91 6.88 15.52
N GLU A 73 -9.87 7.41 14.78
CA GLU A 73 -11.18 7.80 15.31
C GLU A 73 -12.30 7.48 14.31
N GLY A 74 -13.49 7.18 14.84
CA GLY A 74 -14.67 6.91 14.02
C GLY A 74 -14.61 5.58 13.27
N ASP A 75 -15.20 5.57 12.07
CA ASP A 75 -15.26 4.39 11.21
C ASP A 75 -13.85 3.99 10.73
N PRO A 76 -13.42 2.74 10.96
CA PRO A 76 -12.07 2.28 10.64
C PRO A 76 -11.75 2.31 9.15
N CYS A 77 -12.73 2.36 8.25
CA CYS A 77 -12.54 2.45 6.81
C CYS A 77 -12.46 3.88 6.27
N LEU A 78 -12.61 4.90 7.12
CA LEU A 78 -12.57 6.29 6.69
C LEU A 78 -11.19 6.93 6.93
N ALA A 79 -10.98 8.07 6.29
CA ALA A 79 -9.69 8.78 6.33
C ALA A 79 -9.26 9.24 7.73
N ALA A 80 -10.19 9.35 8.68
CA ALA A 80 -9.88 9.71 10.07
C ALA A 80 -9.34 8.54 10.91
N ALA A 81 -9.30 7.33 10.35
CA ALA A 81 -8.76 6.14 11.00
C ALA A 81 -7.31 5.86 10.58
N TYR A 82 -6.73 4.80 11.14
CA TYR A 82 -5.47 4.25 10.68
C TYR A 82 -5.44 3.92 9.17
N HIS A 83 -6.60 3.62 8.59
CA HIS A 83 -6.78 3.44 7.15
C HIS A 83 -6.31 4.66 6.33
N GLY A 84 -6.60 5.86 6.83
CA GLY A 84 -6.15 7.12 6.25
C GLY A 84 -4.78 7.59 6.72
N PHE A 85 -4.05 6.79 7.51
CA PHE A 85 -2.76 7.15 8.10
C PHE A 85 -2.81 8.40 9.00
N LYS A 86 -3.94 8.60 9.71
CA LYS A 86 -4.18 9.82 10.48
C LYS A 86 -3.07 10.10 11.49
N GLY A 87 -2.52 11.31 11.44
CA GLY A 87 -1.44 11.79 12.31
C GLY A 87 -0.02 11.42 11.84
N ILE A 88 0.12 10.65 10.76
CA ILE A 88 1.40 10.26 10.15
C ILE A 88 1.36 10.38 8.62
N GLU A 89 0.48 11.22 8.08
CA GLU A 89 0.27 11.41 6.64
C GLU A 89 1.55 11.93 5.97
N VAL A 90 2.19 12.94 6.58
CA VAL A 90 3.45 13.51 6.10
C VAL A 90 4.57 12.47 6.12
N GLU A 91 4.64 11.65 7.18
CA GLU A 91 5.63 10.56 7.26
C GLU A 91 5.39 9.52 6.16
N THR A 92 4.14 9.13 5.94
CA THR A 92 3.72 8.16 4.92
C THR A 92 4.15 8.64 3.54
N VAL A 93 3.83 9.89 3.18
CA VAL A 93 4.23 10.50 1.90
C VAL A 93 5.75 10.59 1.77
N ASN A 94 6.46 10.95 2.84
CA ASN A 94 7.92 11.03 2.80
C ASN A 94 8.57 9.67 2.55
N LYS A 95 8.08 8.60 3.16
CA LYS A 95 8.58 7.23 2.91
C LYS A 95 8.30 6.77 1.47
N ILE A 96 7.13 7.10 0.92
CA ILE A 96 6.82 6.85 -0.51
C ILE A 96 7.80 7.60 -1.40
N ARG A 97 8.03 8.90 -1.14
CA ARG A 97 8.98 9.72 -1.90
C ARG A 97 10.40 9.17 -1.83
N GLN A 98 10.85 8.71 -0.66
CA GLN A 98 12.17 8.10 -0.49
C GLN A 98 12.31 6.83 -1.32
N TRP A 99 11.29 5.97 -1.36
CA TRP A 99 11.30 4.80 -2.22
C TRP A 99 11.34 5.17 -3.71
N LEU A 100 10.51 6.12 -4.14
CA LEU A 100 10.47 6.61 -5.52
C LEU A 100 11.82 7.21 -5.97
N ALA A 101 12.51 7.92 -5.07
CA ALA A 101 13.82 8.51 -5.36
C ALA A 101 14.95 7.46 -5.47
N GLY A 102 14.71 6.23 -5.02
CA GLY A 102 15.67 5.11 -5.10
C GLY A 102 15.38 4.11 -6.21
N LEU A 103 14.39 4.37 -7.08
CA LEU A 103 14.12 3.56 -8.26
C LEU A 103 15.18 3.75 -9.35
#